data_AF-A0A3D0H942-F1
#
_entry.id   AF-A0A3D0H942-F1
#
_cell.length_a   1.000
_cell.length_b   1.000
_cell.length_c   1.000
_cell.angle_alpha   90.00
_cell.angle_beta   90.00
_cell.angle_gamma   90.00
#
_symmetry.space_group_name_H-M   'P 1'
#
loop_
_entity.id
_entity.type
_entity.pdbx_description
1 polymer ?
#
loop_
_entity_poly.entity_id
_entity_poly.type
_entity_poly.pdbx_seq_one_letter_code
_entity_poly.pdbx_strand_id
1 'polypeptide(L)' 'RIFQRYYSTKAEMGRGLGTYAIRLLGEQFLGGKVRFTTSQELGTVFRFSLPT' A
#
# COMPACT_ATOMS: atom_id res chain seq x y z
N ARG A 1 2.07 -2.63 9.61
CA ARG A 1 2.63 -1.26 9.48
C ARG A 1 2.81 -0.81 8.01
N ILE A 2 2.44 -1.63 7.02
CA ILE A 2 2.79 -1.37 5.61
C ILE A 2 2.21 -0.08 5.02
N PHE A 3 1.07 0.42 5.50
CA PHE A 3 0.45 1.67 5.04
C PHE A 3 0.76 2.89 5.92
N GLN A 4 1.76 2.81 6.81
CA GLN A 4 2.18 3.94 7.62
C GLN A 4 3.13 4.86 6.85
N ARG A 5 2.98 6.16 7.04
CA ARG A 5 3.88 7.17 6.47
C ARG A 5 5.29 7.01 7.07
N TYR A 6 6.31 7.15 6.24
CA TYR A 6 7.73 7.07 6.63
C TYR A 6 8.15 5.71 7.23
N TYR A 7 7.42 4.63 6.93
CA TYR A 7 7.81 3.28 7.35
C TYR A 7 8.40 2.49 6.19
N SER A 8 9.64 2.01 6.35
CA SER A 8 10.36 1.18 5.37
C SER A 8 11.26 0.20 6.10
N THR A 9 11.36 -1.03 5.60
CA THR A 9 12.39 -2.00 6.03
C THR A 9 13.71 -1.80 5.30
N LYS A 10 13.73 -0.95 4.27
CA LYS A 10 14.93 -0.55 3.55
C LYS A 10 15.47 0.74 4.17
N ALA A 11 16.75 0.77 4.51
CA ALA A 11 17.39 1.80 5.34
C ALA A 11 17.59 3.18 4.67
N GLU A 12 17.34 3.31 3.37
CA GLU A 12 17.55 4.57 2.65
C GLU A 12 16.53 5.64 3.07
N MET A 13 17.02 6.86 3.34
CA MET A 13 16.19 8.02 3.62
C MET A 13 15.27 8.36 2.44
N GLY A 14 14.10 8.94 2.74
CA GLY A 14 13.10 9.31 1.71
C GLY A 14 12.18 8.19 1.26
N ARG A 15 12.29 6.98 1.82
CA ARG A 15 11.41 5.83 1.54
C ARG A 15 10.21 5.75 2.51
N GLY A 16 9.31 4.81 2.26
CA GLY A 16 8.14 4.55 3.12
C GLY A 16 6.93 5.45 2.85
N LEU A 17 6.88 6.06 1.67
CA LEU A 17 5.73 6.87 1.22
C LEU A 17 4.84 6.15 0.21
N GLY A 18 5.37 5.20 -0.55
CA GLY A 18 4.65 4.59 -1.69
C GLY A 18 3.36 3.89 -1.26
N THR A 19 3.43 2.98 -0.29
CA THR A 19 2.25 2.26 0.20
C THR A 19 1.26 3.17 0.92
N TYR A 20 1.75 4.17 1.67
CA TYR A 20 0.90 5.21 2.23
C TYR A 20 0.13 5.96 1.11
N ALA A 21 0.81 6.36 0.04
CA ALA A 21 0.20 7.04 -1.10
C ALA A 21 -0.84 6.17 -1.82
N ILE A 22 -0.60 4.86 -1.97
CA ILE A 22 -1.59 3.91 -2.52
C ILE A 22 -2.89 3.97 -1.73
N ARG A 23 -2.83 3.95 -0.39
CA ARG A 23 -4.03 3.98 0.45
C ARG A 23 -4.69 5.35 0.46
N LEU A 24 -3.91 6.42 0.49
CA LEU A 24 -4.43 7.79 0.42
C LEU A 24 -5.19 8.01 -0.90
N LEU A 25 -4.57 7.70 -2.04
CA LEU A 25 -5.19 7.87 -3.35
C LEU A 25 -6.36 6.91 -3.55
N GLY A 26 -6.15 5.62 -3.29
CA GLY A 26 -7.16 4.59 -3.53
C GLY A 26 -8.38 4.71 -2.62
N GLU A 27 -8.18 4.85 -1.31
CA GLU A 27 -9.30 4.80 -0.35
C GLU A 27 -9.86 6.17 -0.01
N GLN A 28 -9.03 7.22 0.10
CA GLN A 28 -9.52 8.55 0.51
C GLN A 28 -9.97 9.40 -0.68
N PHE A 29 -9.21 9.40 -1.78
CA PHE A 29 -9.55 10.24 -2.94
C PHE A 29 -10.49 9.55 -3.94
N LEU A 30 -10.25 8.28 -4.24
CA LEU A 30 -11.04 7.53 -5.21
C LEU A 30 -12.21 6.75 -4.60
N GLY A 31 -12.34 6.76 -3.26
CA GLY A 31 -13.38 6.03 -2.52
C GLY A 31 -13.32 4.50 -2.66
N GLY A 32 -12.31 3.97 -3.32
CA GLY A 32 -12.14 2.53 -3.55
C GLY A 32 -11.58 1.81 -2.33
N LYS A 33 -11.14 0.57 -2.56
CA LYS A 33 -10.59 -0.29 -1.52
C LYS A 33 -9.23 -0.84 -1.93
N VAL A 34 -8.26 -0.72 -1.03
CA VAL A 34 -6.93 -1.31 -1.20
C VAL A 34 -6.83 -2.56 -0.34
N ARG A 35 -6.35 -3.66 -0.93
CA ARG A 35 -6.05 -4.91 -0.20
C ARG A 35 -4.67 -5.39 -0.58
N PHE A 36 -4.01 -6.10 0.34
CA PHE A 36 -2.77 -6.80 0.04
C PHE A 36 -2.76 -8.18 0.67
N THR A 37 -2.10 -9.11 0.00
CA THR A 37 -1.84 -10.47 0.49
C THR A 37 -0.36 -10.78 0.28
N THR A 38 0.26 -11.47 1.22
CA THR A 38 1.66 -11.88 1.12
C THR A 38 1.79 -13.36 1.50
N SER A 39 2.59 -14.10 0.76
CA SER A 39 2.95 -15.49 1.03
C SER A 39 4.33 -15.77 0.47
N GLN A 40 4.99 -16.84 0.93
CA GLN A 40 6.28 -17.24 0.38
C GLN A 40 6.17 -17.68 -1.09
N GLU A 41 5.09 -18.36 -1.46
CA GLU A 41 4.90 -18.93 -2.81
C GLU A 41 4.48 -17.87 -3.84
N LEU A 42 3.52 -17.00 -3.49
CA LEU A 42 2.95 -16.02 -4.42
C LEU A 42 3.58 -14.62 -4.32
N GLY A 43 4.55 -14.45 -3.42
CA GLY A 43 5.11 -13.14 -3.09
C GLY A 43 4.05 -12.22 -2.48
N THR A 44 4.14 -10.92 -2.81
CA THR A 44 3.22 -9.90 -2.30
C THR A 44 2.38 -9.32 -3.42
N VAL A 45 1.07 -9.40 -3.27
CA VAL A 45 0.09 -8.90 -4.24
C VAL A 45 -0.71 -7.76 -3.62
N PHE A 46 -0.68 -6.60 -4.26
CA PHE A 46 -1.54 -5.46 -3.94
C PHE A 46 -2.70 -5.41 -4.95
N ARG A 47 -3.91 -5.13 -4.48
CA ARG A 47 -5.11 -5.01 -5.30
C ARG A 47 -5.84 -3.71 -4.94
N PHE A 48 -6.36 -3.05 -5.96
CA PHE A 48 -7.23 -1.89 -5.83
C PHE A 48 -8.54 -2.17 -6.56
N SER A 49 -9.65 -1.78 -5.96
CA SER A 49 -10.99 -1.87 -6.56
C SER A 49 -11.73 -0.56 -6.37
N LEU A 50 -12.34 -0.03 -7.42
CA LEU A 50 -13.23 1.12 -7.35
C LEU A 50 -14.58 0.75 -6.73
N PRO A 51 -15.32 1.73 -6.16
CA PRO A 51 -16.72 1.54 -5.83
C PRO A 51 -17.51 1.08 -7.06
N THR A 52 -18.52 0.23 -6.84
CA THR A 52 -19.49 -0.17 -7.86
C THR A 52 -20.68 0.76 -7.84
#